data_AF-A0A540K5S4-F1
#
_entry.id   AF-A0A540K5S4-F1
#
_cell.length_a   1.000
_cell.length_b   1.000
_cell.length_c   1.000
_cell.angle_alpha   90.00
_cell.angle_beta   90.00
_cell.angle_gamma   90.00
#
_symmetry.space_group_name_H-M   'P 1'
#
loop_
_entity.id
_entity.type
_entity.pdbx_description
1 polymer ?
#
loop_
_entity_poly.entity_id
_entity_poly.type
_entity_poly.pdbx_seq_one_letter_code
_entity_poly.pdbx_strand_id
1 'polypeptide(L)'
;MQSLLKLVADCSVVALNPPGRKDSVNESPLKIALFSLAKMCSHQPCRQFLRSSPLFSVIGRLRQSPESTIANYASLIFTKVADS
;
A
#
# COMPACT_ATOMS: atom_id res chain seq x y z
N MET A 1 5.71 -11.91 4.72
CA MET A 1 5.61 -10.88 3.66
C MET A 1 4.42 -11.10 2.72
N GLN A 2 4.21 -12.31 2.18
CA GLN A 2 3.10 -12.58 1.25
C GLN A 2 1.71 -12.22 1.80
N SER A 3 1.42 -12.50 3.08
CA SER A 3 0.13 -12.16 3.70
C SER A 3 -0.12 -10.65 3.74
N LEU A 4 0.92 -9.86 3.99
CA LEU A 4 0.84 -8.40 4.08
C LEU A 4 0.60 -7.77 2.70
N LEU A 5 1.30 -8.30 1.69
CA LEU A 5 1.12 -7.94 0.29
C LEU A 5 -0.29 -8.26 -0.22
N LYS A 6 -0.82 -9.44 0.14
CA LYS A 6 -2.19 -9.84 -0.17
C LYS A 6 -3.21 -8.90 0.48
N LEU A 7 -2.95 -8.48 1.71
CA LEU A 7 -3.80 -7.54 2.44
C LEU A 7 -3.79 -6.15 1.79
N VAL A 8 -2.63 -5.64 1.34
CA VAL A 8 -2.55 -4.40 0.56
C VAL A 8 -3.34 -4.55 -0.74
N ALA A 9 -3.19 -5.65 -1.49
CA ALA A 9 -3.91 -5.86 -2.73
C ALA A 9 -5.43 -5.87 -2.53
N ASP A 10 -5.91 -6.63 -1.54
CA ASP A 10 -7.32 -6.79 -1.21
C ASP A 10 -7.95 -5.47 -0.73
N CYS A 11 -7.29 -4.79 0.22
CA CYS A 11 -7.75 -3.51 0.73
C CYS A 11 -7.62 -2.36 -0.30
N SER A 12 -6.69 -2.45 -1.25
CA SER A 12 -6.58 -1.45 -2.33
C SER A 12 -7.79 -1.50 -3.26
N VAL A 13 -8.34 -2.70 -3.53
CA VAL A 13 -9.57 -2.83 -4.33
C VAL A 13 -10.73 -2.15 -3.61
N VAL A 14 -10.85 -2.36 -2.30
CA VAL A 14 -11.87 -1.71 -1.46
C VAL A 14 -11.68 -0.20 -1.36
N ALA A 15 -10.43 0.29 -1.26
CA ALA A 15 -10.15 1.72 -1.22
C ALA A 15 -10.39 2.41 -2.57
N LEU A 16 -10.10 1.73 -3.69
CA LEU A 16 -10.32 2.26 -5.05
C LEU A 16 -11.78 2.10 -5.52
N ASN A 17 -12.55 1.18 -4.92
CA ASN A 17 -13.98 1.00 -5.16
C ASN A 17 -14.69 0.86 -3.81
N PRO A 18 -14.98 1.98 -3.11
CA PRO A 18 -15.59 1.92 -1.78
C PRO A 18 -17.03 1.39 -1.87
N PRO A 19 -17.35 0.19 -1.33
CA PRO A 19 -18.70 -0.31 -1.33
C PRO A 19 -19.46 0.32 -0.14
N GLY A 20 -19.91 1.56 -0.28
CA GLY A 20 -21.04 2.18 0.43
C GLY A 20 -21.21 2.04 1.96
N ARG A 21 -20.30 1.43 2.73
CA ARG A 21 -20.47 1.19 4.16
C ARG A 21 -19.30 1.75 4.97
N LYS A 22 -19.70 2.79 5.69
CA LYS A 22 -18.99 3.62 6.63
C LYS A 22 -18.98 2.87 7.97
N ASP A 23 -17.97 2.04 8.20
CA ASP A 23 -17.72 1.50 9.53
C ASP A 23 -16.37 2.01 10.04
N SER A 24 -16.48 2.72 11.15
CA SER A 24 -15.59 3.77 11.64
C SER A 24 -14.75 3.31 12.82
N VAL A 25 -14.27 2.06 12.84
CA VAL A 25 -13.51 1.54 13.98
C VAL A 25 -12.23 0.88 13.49
N ASN A 26 -11.11 1.41 13.96
CA ASN A 26 -9.73 1.10 13.63
C ASN A 26 -9.20 1.67 12.30
N GLU A 27 -8.20 2.52 12.44
CA GLU A 27 -7.26 2.98 11.41
C GLU A 27 -7.13 1.96 10.27
N SER A 28 -7.65 2.32 9.09
CA SER A 28 -7.92 1.41 7.97
C SER A 28 -6.84 0.32 7.83
N PRO A 29 -7.19 -0.98 7.76
CA PRO A 29 -6.22 -2.07 7.62
C PRO A 29 -5.26 -1.86 6.44
N LEU A 30 -5.67 -1.09 5.43
CA LEU A 30 -4.81 -0.61 4.36
C LEU A 30 -3.68 0.31 4.86
N LYS A 31 -3.96 1.26 5.75
CA LYS A 31 -2.95 2.16 6.37
C LYS A 31 -1.94 1.35 7.17
N ILE A 32 -2.39 0.39 7.98
CA ILE A 32 -1.49 -0.48 8.77
C ILE A 32 -0.63 -1.34 7.85
N ALA A 33 -1.23 -1.88 6.78
CA ALA A 33 -0.52 -2.67 5.78
C ALA A 33 0.50 -1.83 4.99
N LEU A 34 0.14 -0.61 4.58
CA LEU A 34 1.05 0.32 3.92
C LEU A 34 2.18 0.77 4.85
N PHE A 35 1.89 1.09 6.11
CA PHE A 35 2.89 1.44 7.10
C PHE A 35 3.89 0.29 7.33
N SER A 36 3.38 -0.92 7.52
CA SER A 36 4.20 -2.13 7.66
C SER A 36 5.03 -2.38 6.39
N LEU A 37 4.43 -2.22 5.22
CA LEU A 37 5.12 -2.40 3.94
C LEU A 37 6.22 -1.36 3.75
N ALA A 38 5.98 -0.10 4.13
CA ALA A 38 6.97 0.97 4.09
C ALA A 38 8.18 0.66 4.99
N LYS A 39 7.95 0.10 6.19
CA LYS A 39 9.03 -0.39 7.06
C LYS A 39 9.79 -1.55 6.44
N MET A 40 9.10 -2.50 5.80
CA MET A 40 9.74 -3.61 5.11
C MET A 40 10.55 -3.15 3.88
N CYS A 41 10.14 -2.08 3.21
CA CYS A 41 10.89 -1.46 2.10
C CYS A 41 12.25 -0.90 2.51
N SER A 42 12.59 -0.84 3.81
CA SER A 42 13.96 -0.59 4.26
C SER A 42 14.91 -1.74 3.87
N HIS A 43 14.39 -2.95 3.65
CA HIS A 43 15.16 -4.09 3.17
C HIS A 43 15.17 -4.16 1.64
N GLN A 44 16.36 -4.25 1.03
CA GLN A 44 16.54 -4.33 -0.42
C GLN A 44 15.76 -5.47 -1.11
N PRO A 45 15.68 -6.70 -0.55
CA PRO A 45 14.88 -7.79 -1.15
C PRO A 45 13.39 -7.45 -1.25
N CYS A 46 12.87 -6.69 -0.28
CA CYS A 46 11.48 -6.27 -0.27
C CYS A 46 11.19 -5.30 -1.43
N ARG A 47 12.12 -4.39 -1.71
CA ARG A 47 11.99 -3.41 -2.80
C ARG A 47 12.05 -4.07 -4.17
N GLN A 48 13.00 -4.98 -4.39
CA GLN A 48 13.10 -5.74 -5.64
C GLN A 48 11.85 -6.60 -5.86
N PHE A 49 11.36 -7.27 -4.82
CA PHE A 49 10.14 -8.07 -4.91
C PHE A 49 8.93 -7.19 -5.28
N LEU A 50 8.76 -6.05 -4.60
CA LEU A 50 7.67 -5.12 -4.91
C LEU A 50 7.73 -4.61 -6.34
N ARG A 51 8.92 -4.24 -6.82
CA ARG A 51 9.13 -3.76 -8.20
C ARG A 51 8.75 -4.81 -9.25
N SER A 52 9.02 -6.08 -8.99
CA SER A 52 8.61 -7.20 -9.85
C SER A 52 7.13 -7.61 -9.69
N SER A 53 6.49 -7.17 -8.61
CA SER A 53 5.13 -7.55 -8.24
C SER A 53 4.09 -6.62 -8.87
N PRO A 54 2.89 -7.12 -9.23
CA PRO A 54 1.78 -6.26 -9.67
C PRO A 54 1.38 -5.22 -8.61
N LEU A 55 1.78 -5.41 -7.35
CA LEU A 55 1.57 -4.45 -6.27
C LEU A 55 2.23 -3.10 -6.51
N PHE A 56 3.32 -3.01 -7.27
CA PHE A 56 3.91 -1.72 -7.60
C PHE A 56 2.92 -0.81 -8.34
N SER A 57 2.19 -1.38 -9.30
CA SER A 57 1.16 -0.65 -10.05
C SER A 57 -0.05 -0.29 -9.17
N VAL A 58 -0.39 -1.14 -8.20
CA VAL A 58 -1.45 -0.86 -7.23
C VAL A 58 -1.05 0.30 -6.31
N ILE A 59 0.18 0.29 -5.77
CA ILE A 59 0.72 1.38 -4.94
C ILE A 59 0.77 2.69 -5.73
N GLY A 60 1.15 2.63 -7.01
CA GLY A 60 1.08 3.79 -7.91
C GLY A 60 -0.32 4.39 -7.99
N ARG A 61 -1.38 3.56 -8.05
CA ARG A 61 -2.77 4.03 -8.03
C ARG A 61 -3.18 4.58 -6.66
N LEU A 62 -2.73 3.97 -5.57
CA LEU A 62 -2.99 4.46 -4.21
C LEU A 62 -2.44 5.87 -3.95
N ARG A 63 -1.38 6.30 -4.66
CA ARG A 63 -0.88 7.68 -4.59
C ARG A 63 -1.90 8.72 -5.05
N GLN A 64 -2.84 8.32 -5.92
CA GLN A 64 -3.92 9.17 -6.41
C GLN A 64 -5.20 9.02 -5.57
N SER A 65 -5.14 8.25 -4.47
CA SER A 65 -6.27 8.06 -3.59
C SER A 65 -6.68 9.40 -2.95
N PRO A 66 -8.00 9.68 -2.79
CA PRO A 66 -8.49 10.91 -2.15
C PRO A 66 -8.15 11.00 -0.66
N GLU A 67 -7.62 9.91 -0.08
CA GLU A 67 -7.23 9.85 1.33
C GLU A 67 -5.73 10.16 1.48
N SER A 68 -5.41 11.36 2.01
CA SER A 68 -4.04 11.85 2.11
C SER A 68 -3.07 10.92 2.84
N THR A 69 -3.53 10.16 3.84
CA THR A 69 -2.64 9.25 4.59
C THR A 69 -2.19 8.07 3.71
N ILE A 70 -3.13 7.42 3.02
CA ILE A 70 -2.85 6.35 2.04
C ILE A 70 -1.97 6.89 0.92
N ALA A 71 -2.28 8.07 0.37
CA ALA A 71 -1.48 8.69 -0.67
C ALA A 71 -0.04 8.94 -0.22
N ASN A 72 0.16 9.46 1.00
CA ASN A 72 1.49 9.69 1.56
C ASN A 72 2.28 8.38 1.75
N TYR A 73 1.69 7.36 2.37
CA TYR A 73 2.38 6.09 2.58
C TYR A 73 2.70 5.39 1.25
N ALA A 74 1.76 5.40 0.30
CA ALA A 74 1.98 4.84 -1.03
C ALA A 74 3.11 5.57 -1.75
N SER A 75 3.17 6.90 -1.65
CA SER A 75 4.24 7.69 -2.26
C SER A 75 5.59 7.40 -1.59
N LEU A 76 5.62 7.24 -0.27
CA LEU A 76 6.83 6.87 0.48
C LEU A 76 7.37 5.50 0.04
N ILE A 77 6.50 4.50 -0.09
CA ILE A 77 6.87 3.17 -0.58
C ILE A 77 7.38 3.26 -2.02
N PHE A 78 6.67 3.99 -2.87
CA PHE A 78 7.02 4.14 -4.28
C PHE A 78 8.41 4.77 -4.45
N THR A 79 8.69 5.85 -3.72
CA THR A 79 10.02 6.50 -3.73
C THR A 79 11.09 5.54 -3.21
N LYS A 80 10.83 4.83 -2.10
CA LYS A 80 11.79 3.84 -1.58
C LYS A 80 12.10 2.74 -2.58
N VAL A 81 11.11 2.25 -3.31
CA VAL A 81 11.29 1.20 -4.33
C VAL A 81 11.98 1.75 -5.59
N ALA A 82 11.75 3.01 -5.95
CA ALA A 82 12.37 3.66 -7.11
C ALA A 82 13.84 4.04 -6.90
N ASP A 83 14.25 4.32 -5.66
CA ASP A 83 15.61 4.66 -5.23
C ASP A 83 16.54 3.43 -5.11
N SER A 84 16.17 2.27 -5.67
CA SER A 84 16.89 0.98 -5.48
C SER A 84 17.09 0.18 -6.74
#